data_AF-A0A1G9VEX3-F1
#
_entry.id   AF-A0A1G9VEX3-F1
#
_cell.length_a   1.000
_cell.length_b   1.000
_cell.length_c   1.000
_cell.angle_alpha   90.00
_cell.angle_beta   90.00
_cell.angle_gamma   90.00
#
_symmetry.space_group_name_H-M   'P 1'
#
loop_
_entity.id
_entity.type
_entity.pdbx_description
1 polymer ?
#
loop_
_entity_poly.entity_id
_entity_poly.type
_entity_poly.pdbx_seq_one_letter_code
_entity_poly.pdbx_strand_id
1 'polypeptide(L)'
;MVSLTENFDLATKKGRFMFVVLAAAAEYELELRAEWQAEGIAAAKRREATGAMLPGMKKTGRPRAIGPAELAALRRLVDDGVSVTEAARTLKIGRSTAYEALAQR
;
A
#
# COMPACT_ATOMS: atom_id res chain seq x y z
N MET A 1 14.27 -8.62 -33.45
CA MET A 1 12.90 -8.67 -32.92
C MET A 1 12.02 -7.87 -33.86
N VAL A 2 10.96 -8.48 -34.39
CA VAL A 2 10.01 -7.83 -35.31
C VAL A 2 8.66 -7.81 -34.60
N SER A 3 8.06 -6.63 -34.45
CA SER A 3 6.67 -6.53 -33.98
C SER A 3 5.74 -6.81 -35.15
N LEU A 4 4.95 -7.89 -35.07
CA LEU A 4 4.06 -8.34 -36.15
C LEU A 4 2.79 -7.49 -36.29
N THR A 5 2.38 -6.79 -35.22
CA THR A 5 1.19 -5.93 -35.20
C THR A 5 1.49 -4.49 -35.61
N GLU A 6 2.66 -3.97 -35.28
CA GLU A 6 3.03 -2.56 -35.58
C GLU A 6 3.99 -2.43 -36.78
N ASN A 7 4.27 -3.55 -37.48
CA ASN A 7 5.23 -3.65 -38.58
C ASN A 7 6.57 -2.96 -38.28
N PHE A 8 7.11 -3.25 -37.09
CA PHE A 8 8.27 -2.58 -36.56
C PHE A 8 9.51 -3.46 -36.64
N ASP A 9 10.44 -3.09 -37.52
CA ASP A 9 11.68 -3.83 -37.74
C ASP A 9 12.92 -3.09 -37.23
N LEU A 10 13.47 -3.58 -36.12
CA LEU A 10 14.70 -3.10 -35.49
C LEU A 10 15.97 -3.37 -36.32
N ALA A 11 15.91 -4.20 -37.37
CA ALA A 11 17.03 -4.37 -38.30
C ALA A 11 17.24 -3.11 -39.16
N THR A 12 16.20 -2.29 -39.37
CA THR A 12 16.28 -1.05 -40.14
C THR A 12 16.76 0.14 -39.31
N LYS A 13 17.42 1.12 -39.97
CA LYS A 13 17.81 2.38 -39.31
C LYS A 13 16.59 3.14 -38.74
N LYS A 14 15.48 3.14 -39.49
CA LYS A 14 14.20 3.75 -39.09
C LYS A 14 13.61 3.08 -37.85
N GLY A 15 13.59 1.75 -37.79
CA GLY A 15 13.09 1.02 -36.63
C GLY A 15 13.91 1.29 -35.38
N ARG A 16 15.24 1.28 -35.46
CA ARG A 16 16.07 1.63 -34.28
C ARG A 16 15.82 3.05 -33.79
N PHE A 17 15.70 4.02 -34.69
CA PHE A 17 15.39 5.41 -34.32
C PHE A 17 14.06 5.50 -33.57
N MET A 18 12.99 4.97 -34.16
CA MET A 18 11.67 5.01 -33.55
C MET A 18 11.61 4.25 -32.21
N PHE A 19 12.45 3.23 -32.03
CA PHE A 19 12.49 2.46 -30.79
C PHE A 19 13.02 3.32 -29.65
N VAL A 20 14.09 4.06 -29.92
CA VAL A 20 14.67 5.00 -28.97
C VAL A 20 13.68 6.11 -28.62
N VAL A 21 12.96 6.64 -29.61
CA VAL A 21 11.93 7.68 -29.37
C VAL A 21 10.80 7.14 -28.50
N LEU A 22 10.28 5.94 -28.80
CA LEU A 22 9.21 5.33 -28.01
C LEU A 22 9.67 4.94 -26.60
N ALA A 23 10.91 4.48 -26.46
CA ALA A 23 11.51 4.21 -25.14
C ALA A 23 11.61 5.50 -24.31
N ALA A 24 12.10 6.59 -24.90
CA ALA A 24 12.18 7.88 -24.21
C ALA A 24 10.78 8.44 -23.86
N ALA A 25 9.79 8.25 -24.74
CA ALA A 25 8.40 8.64 -24.45
C ALA A 25 7.81 7.80 -23.30
N ALA A 26 8.08 6.50 -23.26
CA ALA A 26 7.63 5.62 -22.19
C ALA A 26 8.24 5.98 -20.83
N GLU A 27 9.53 6.33 -20.81
CA GLU A 27 10.20 6.83 -19.60
C GLU A 27 9.56 8.14 -19.11
N TYR A 28 9.33 9.09 -20.01
CA TYR A 28 8.65 10.36 -19.68
C TYR A 28 7.24 10.14 -19.11
N GLU A 29 6.43 9.28 -19.73
CA GLU A 29 5.08 8.98 -19.23
C GLU A 29 5.10 8.29 -17.87
N LEU A 30 6.11 7.46 -17.60
CA LEU A 30 6.28 6.80 -16.31
C LEU A 30 6.61 7.80 -15.20
N GLU A 31 7.51 8.74 -15.47
CA GLU A 31 7.86 9.82 -14.54
C GLU A 31 6.64 10.68 -14.21
N LEU A 32 5.92 11.14 -15.24
CA LEU A 32 4.73 11.97 -15.08
C LEU A 32 3.62 11.24 -14.31
N ARG A 33 3.43 9.94 -14.57
CA ARG A 33 2.46 9.12 -13.83
C ARG A 33 2.85 9.00 -12.36
N ALA A 34 4.14 8.87 -12.05
CA ALA A 34 4.61 8.78 -10.67
C ALA A 34 4.32 10.07 -9.90
N GLU A 35 4.53 11.23 -10.52
CA GLU A 35 4.21 12.54 -9.94
C GLU A 35 2.72 12.67 -9.61
N TRP A 36 1.86 12.39 -10.59
CA TRP A 36 0.40 12.46 -10.39
C TRP A 36 -0.11 11.44 -9.38
N GLN A 37 0.46 10.24 -9.37
CA GLN A 37 0.10 9.23 -8.38
C GLN A 37 0.48 9.69 -6.97
N ALA A 38 1.65 10.31 -6.79
CA ALA A 38 2.07 10.85 -5.50
C ALA A 38 1.12 11.95 -5.01
N GLU A 39 0.69 12.85 -5.90
CA GLU A 39 -0.30 13.88 -5.57
C GLU A 39 -1.67 13.27 -5.20
N GLY A 40 -2.13 12.28 -5.96
CA GLY A 40 -3.37 11.56 -5.68
C GLY A 40 -3.35 10.85 -4.31
N ILE A 41 -2.25 10.19 -3.99
CA ILE A 41 -2.04 9.56 -2.67
C ILE A 41 -2.01 10.63 -1.57
N ALA A 42 -1.35 11.77 -1.79
CA ALA A 42 -1.32 12.86 -0.82
C ALA A 42 -2.73 13.43 -0.56
N ALA A 43 -3.53 13.61 -1.61
CA ALA A 43 -4.92 14.03 -1.49
C ALA A 43 -5.79 13.02 -0.72
N ALA A 44 -5.61 11.71 -0.98
CA ALA A 44 -6.28 10.66 -0.24
C ALA A 44 -5.91 10.67 1.26
N LYS A 45 -4.61 10.81 1.57
CA LYS A 45 -4.12 10.94 2.95
C LYS A 45 -4.69 12.17 3.67
N ARG A 46 -4.80 13.32 2.98
CA ARG A 46 -5.43 14.53 3.55
C ARG A 46 -6.90 14.29 3.91
N ARG A 47 -7.67 13.65 3.01
CA ARG A 47 -9.08 13.30 3.27
C ARG A 47 -9.22 12.30 4.41
N GLU A 48 -8.29 11.35 4.51
CA GLU A 48 -8.24 10.40 5.63
C GLU A 48 -7.96 11.11 6.96
N ALA A 49 -7.02 12.05 7.00
CA ALA A 49 -6.69 12.83 8.19
C ALA A 49 -7.84 13.72 8.69
N THR A 50 -8.66 14.27 7.78
CA THR A 50 -9.82 15.09 8.13
C THR A 50 -11.09 14.28 8.41
N GLY A 51 -11.05 12.95 8.27
CA GLY A 51 -12.21 12.08 8.46
C GLY A 51 -13.27 12.16 7.34
N ALA A 52 -12.99 12.89 6.25
CA ALA A 52 -13.89 13.10 5.13
C ALA A 52 -13.66 12.07 4.00
N MET A 53 -13.49 10.80 4.34
CA MET A 53 -13.34 9.74 3.33
C MET A 53 -14.64 9.56 2.52
N LEU A 54 -14.49 9.30 1.22
CA LEU A 54 -15.62 8.99 0.35
C LEU A 54 -16.28 7.66 0.78
N PRO A 55 -17.61 7.51 0.63
CA PRO A 55 -18.30 6.26 0.91
C PRO A 55 -17.67 5.09 0.15
N GLY A 56 -17.41 3.98 0.86
CA GLY A 56 -16.83 2.77 0.28
C GLY A 56 -15.30 2.78 0.09
N MET A 57 -14.62 3.91 0.37
CA MET A 57 -13.16 3.97 0.30
C MET A 57 -12.51 3.46 1.59
N LYS A 58 -11.53 2.55 1.44
CA LYS A 58 -10.73 2.04 2.56
C LYS A 58 -9.56 2.99 2.85
N LYS A 59 -9.17 3.07 4.12
CA LYS A 59 -7.97 3.77 4.58
C LYS A 59 -6.73 3.33 3.81
N THR A 60 -5.79 4.25 3.65
CA THR A 60 -4.56 3.99 2.89
C THR A 60 -3.68 3.01 3.68
N GLY A 61 -3.10 2.03 3.00
CA GLY A 61 -2.16 1.07 3.59
C GLY A 61 -2.79 -0.21 4.12
N ARG A 62 -2.01 -1.01 4.86
CA ARG A 62 -2.48 -2.27 5.43
C ARG A 62 -3.48 -1.97 6.55
N PRO A 63 -4.68 -2.56 6.53
CA PRO A 63 -5.62 -2.46 7.65
C PRO A 63 -4.96 -2.91 8.95
N ARG A 64 -5.40 -2.33 10.08
CA ARG A 64 -4.94 -2.78 11.40
C ARG A 64 -5.22 -4.27 11.56
N ALA A 65 -4.24 -4.98 12.11
CA ALA A 65 -4.32 -6.42 12.31
C ALA A 65 -5.35 -6.81 13.39
N ILE A 66 -5.67 -5.89 14.30
CA ILE A 66 -6.72 -6.08 15.31
C ILE A 66 -7.70 -4.93 15.33
N GLY A 67 -8.95 -5.26 15.66
CA GLY A 67 -10.02 -4.30 15.88
C GLY A 67 -10.00 -3.67 17.29
N PRO A 68 -10.83 -2.64 17.52
CA PRO A 68 -10.93 -1.98 18.83
C PRO A 68 -11.45 -2.93 19.92
N ALA A 69 -12.34 -3.85 19.59
CA ALA A 69 -12.86 -4.85 20.53
C ALA A 69 -11.77 -5.83 21.02
N GLU A 70 -10.93 -6.30 20.09
CA GLU A 70 -9.82 -7.20 20.39
C GLU A 70 -8.74 -6.49 21.21
N LEU A 71 -8.44 -5.22 20.90
CA LEU A 71 -7.53 -4.41 21.70
C LEU A 71 -8.05 -4.21 23.13
N ALA A 72 -9.35 -3.96 23.30
CA ALA A 72 -9.96 -3.82 24.63
C ALA A 72 -9.91 -5.13 25.41
N ALA A 73 -10.18 -6.26 24.76
CA ALA A 73 -10.06 -7.59 25.36
C ALA A 73 -8.61 -7.91 25.75
N LEU A 74 -7.65 -7.61 24.89
CA LEU A 74 -6.22 -7.79 25.15
C LEU A 74 -5.77 -6.98 26.37
N ARG A 75 -6.17 -5.72 26.47
CA ARG A 75 -5.86 -4.85 27.62
C ARG A 75 -6.44 -5.42 28.92
N ARG A 76 -7.72 -5.80 28.92
CA ARG A 76 -8.36 -6.39 30.10
C ARG A 76 -7.62 -7.63 30.60
N LEU A 77 -7.29 -8.57 29.71
CA LEU A 77 -6.55 -9.78 30.10
C LEU A 77 -5.19 -9.44 30.72
N VAL A 78 -4.48 -8.46 30.17
CA VAL A 78 -3.19 -8.02 30.71
C VAL A 78 -3.35 -7.30 32.06
N ASP A 79 -4.38 -6.48 32.21
CA ASP A 79 -4.72 -5.78 33.46
C ASP A 79 -5.13 -6.79 34.57
N ASP A 80 -5.78 -7.89 34.19
CA ASP A 80 -6.13 -9.02 35.05
C ASP A 80 -4.91 -9.89 35.43
N GLY A 81 -3.71 -9.54 34.97
CA GLY A 81 -2.45 -10.19 35.30
C GLY A 81 -2.01 -11.32 34.36
N VAL A 82 -2.73 -11.55 33.25
CA VAL A 82 -2.34 -12.53 32.24
C VAL A 82 -1.15 -12.01 31.45
N SER A 83 -0.17 -12.88 31.15
CA SER A 83 0.97 -12.46 30.34
C SER A 83 0.53 -12.06 28.92
N VAL A 84 1.20 -11.07 28.33
CA VAL A 84 0.90 -10.61 26.95
C VAL A 84 0.94 -11.77 25.94
N THR A 85 1.83 -12.74 26.14
CA THR A 85 1.95 -13.91 25.26
C THR A 85 0.77 -14.86 25.39
N GLU A 86 0.27 -15.10 26.60
CA GLU A 86 -0.91 -15.93 26.83
C GLU A 86 -2.18 -15.22 26.35
N ALA A 87 -2.33 -13.93 26.65
CA ALA A 87 -3.44 -13.13 26.17
C ALA A 87 -3.50 -13.11 24.62
N ALA A 88 -2.36 -13.00 23.95
CA ALA A 88 -2.27 -13.10 22.49
C ALA A 88 -2.71 -14.48 21.97
N ARG A 89 -2.30 -15.57 22.62
CA ARG A 89 -2.73 -16.93 22.25
C ARG A 89 -4.24 -17.12 22.43
N THR A 90 -4.79 -16.65 23.55
CA THR A 90 -6.22 -16.72 23.85
C THR A 90 -7.05 -16.00 22.80
N LEU A 91 -6.58 -14.82 22.37
CA LEU A 91 -7.23 -14.00 21.34
C LEU A 91 -6.83 -14.38 19.91
N LYS A 92 -6.03 -15.44 19.72
CA LYS A 92 -5.53 -15.92 18.42
C LYS A 92 -4.80 -14.85 17.59
N ILE A 93 -4.10 -13.94 18.27
CA ILE A 93 -3.30 -12.89 17.66
C ILE A 93 -1.81 -13.27 17.68
N GLY A 94 -1.07 -12.79 16.68
CA GLY A 94 0.39 -12.90 16.69
C GLY A 94 0.98 -12.19 17.91
N ARG A 95 2.00 -12.78 18.53
CA ARG A 95 2.68 -12.21 19.70
C ARG A 95 3.22 -10.80 19.39
N SER A 96 3.88 -10.62 18.26
CA SER A 96 4.38 -9.30 17.82
C SER A 96 3.24 -8.28 17.69
N THR A 97 2.13 -8.67 17.08
CA THR A 97 0.93 -7.83 16.93
C THR A 97 0.38 -7.39 18.29
N ALA A 98 0.34 -8.28 19.29
CA ALA A 98 -0.14 -7.95 20.62
C ALA A 98 0.76 -6.93 21.33
N TYR A 99 2.09 -7.10 21.24
CA TYR A 99 3.03 -6.12 21.79
C TYR A 99 2.95 -4.76 21.07
N GLU A 100 2.93 -4.75 19.74
CA GLU A 100 2.76 -3.51 18.96
C GLU A 100 1.45 -2.79 19.29
N ALA A 101 0.36 -3.53 19.43
CA ALA A 101 -0.95 -2.98 19.75
C ALA A 101 -1.03 -2.38 21.16
N LEU A 102 -0.29 -2.93 22.12
CA LEU A 102 -0.17 -2.36 23.47
C LEU A 102 0.78 -1.16 23.52
N ALA A 103 1.78 -1.11 22.64
CA ALA A 103 2.75 -0.01 22.54
C ALA A 103 2.20 1.22 21.80
N GLN A 104 1.31 1.03 20.81
CA GLN A 104 0.62 2.11 20.10
C GLN A 104 -0.47 2.71 21.01
N ARG A 105 -0.08 3.71 21.81
CA ARG A 105 -0.97 4.46 22.71
C ARG A 105 -1.77 5.52 21.97
#